data_AF-A0A8T5FSK0-F1
#
_entry.id   AF-A0A8T5FSK0-F1
#
_cell.length_a   1.000
_cell.length_b   1.000
_cell.length_c   1.000
_cell.angle_alpha   90.00
_cell.angle_beta   90.00
_cell.angle_gamma   90.00
#
_symmetry.space_group_name_H-M   'P 1'
#
loop_
_entity.id
_entity.type
_entity.pdbx_description
1 polymer ?
#
loop_
_entity_poly.entity_id
_entity_poly.type
_entity_poly.pdbx_seq_one_letter_code
_entity_poly.pdbx_strand_id
1 'polypeptide(L)'
;MVVKYTKLEHPGGIYIYRVHNKKLDKFCSGELSGLKSYLTEMFESCPDSYFGSGPRGSSLKFSSDHTMVELTGHRVCSLAENGLKVNAERFKCNHSKVQLFMLENDYETVAIEVPIWLNADEIPRYEELFGTTEPLTGHIDLVTIEDGKIWVWDYKPNAHKEKYADTQVYFYSLMLSKRTGIPLDKFRCGYFDWDRAYMFKPGSIETKELNSSLKNF
;
A
#
# COMPACT_ATOMS: atom_id res chain seq x y z
N MET A 1 -1.80 -17.91 -16.83
CA MET A 1 -1.08 -16.62 -16.93
C MET A 1 -0.27 -16.43 -15.64
N VAL A 2 1.02 -16.05 -15.72
CA VAL A 2 1.88 -15.93 -14.52
C VAL A 2 1.54 -14.68 -13.71
N VAL A 3 1.28 -13.57 -14.40
CA VAL A 3 0.76 -12.32 -13.83
C VAL A 3 -0.68 -12.14 -14.31
N LYS A 4 -1.66 -12.10 -13.40
CA LYS A 4 -3.06 -11.73 -13.69
C LYS A 4 -3.20 -10.21 -13.56
N TYR A 5 -4.01 -9.57 -14.41
CA TYR A 5 -4.28 -8.14 -14.29
C TYR A 5 -5.74 -7.80 -14.66
N THR A 6 -6.20 -6.67 -14.15
CA THR A 6 -7.43 -5.98 -14.58
C THR A 6 -7.20 -4.46 -14.54
N LYS A 7 -8.08 -3.71 -15.18
CA LYS A 7 -8.09 -2.24 -15.10
C LYS A 7 -9.21 -1.82 -14.17
N LEU A 8 -8.90 -0.90 -13.26
CA LEU A 8 -9.85 -0.27 -12.35
C LEU A 8 -9.91 1.21 -12.70
N GLU A 9 -11.08 1.70 -13.08
CA GLU A 9 -11.32 3.09 -13.44
C GLU A 9 -11.90 3.83 -12.24
N HIS A 10 -11.01 4.42 -11.44
CA HIS A 10 -11.37 5.08 -10.20
C HIS A 10 -10.99 6.56 -10.24
N PRO A 11 -11.63 7.43 -9.43
CA PRO A 11 -11.21 8.82 -9.27
C PRO A 11 -9.71 8.94 -8.96
N GLY A 12 -8.96 9.57 -9.88
CA GLY A 12 -7.50 9.69 -9.80
C GLY A 12 -6.77 9.06 -10.98
N GLY A 13 -7.40 8.14 -11.71
CA GLY A 13 -6.86 7.60 -12.96
C GLY A 13 -7.26 6.15 -13.23
N ILE A 14 -6.55 5.55 -14.19
CA ILE A 14 -6.68 4.12 -14.49
C ILE A 14 -5.62 3.39 -13.69
N TYR A 15 -6.05 2.57 -12.73
CA TYR A 15 -5.20 1.73 -11.91
C TYR A 15 -5.13 0.35 -12.55
N ILE A 16 -3.93 -0.13 -12.89
CA ILE A 16 -3.77 -1.46 -13.49
C ILE A 16 -3.37 -2.43 -12.40
N TYR A 17 -4.38 -2.93 -11.69
CA TYR A 17 -4.24 -3.94 -10.65
C TYR A 17 -3.62 -5.22 -11.21
N ARG A 18 -2.50 -5.67 -10.62
CA ARG A 18 -1.84 -6.93 -11.03
C ARG A 18 -1.38 -7.75 -9.86
N VAL A 19 -1.37 -9.07 -10.08
CA VAL A 19 -0.96 -10.08 -9.12
C VAL A 19 -0.11 -11.15 -9.80
N HIS A 20 0.96 -11.58 -9.15
CA HIS A 20 1.80 -12.68 -9.63
C HIS A 20 1.41 -14.01 -8.96
N ASN A 21 0.60 -14.82 -9.65
CA ASN A 21 -0.04 -16.04 -9.11
C ASN A 21 0.97 -17.02 -8.48
N LYS A 22 2.08 -17.31 -9.16
CA LYS A 22 3.09 -18.25 -8.62
C LYS A 22 3.76 -17.75 -7.34
N LYS A 23 3.90 -16.42 -7.17
CA LYS A 23 4.50 -15.84 -5.97
C LYS A 23 3.47 -15.84 -4.83
N LEU A 24 2.19 -15.57 -5.13
CA LEU A 24 1.11 -15.77 -4.15
C LEU A 24 1.04 -17.21 -3.66
N ASP A 25 1.05 -18.19 -4.55
CA ASP A 25 1.01 -19.61 -4.17
C ASP A 25 2.18 -20.00 -3.26
N LYS A 26 3.34 -19.39 -3.50
CA LYS A 26 4.57 -19.67 -2.75
C LYS A 26 4.60 -19.00 -1.37
N PHE A 27 4.22 -17.73 -1.30
CA PHE A 27 4.45 -16.90 -0.11
C PHE A 27 3.19 -16.66 0.72
N CYS A 28 2.01 -16.69 0.12
CA CYS A 28 0.75 -16.33 0.77
C CYS A 28 -0.05 -17.59 1.12
N SER A 29 0.56 -18.46 1.94
CA SER A 29 -0.06 -19.69 2.47
C SER A 29 -0.05 -19.68 4.00
N GLY A 30 -0.74 -20.64 4.62
CA GLY A 30 -0.86 -20.71 6.08
C GLY A 30 -1.46 -19.43 6.67
N GLU A 31 -0.74 -18.78 7.59
CA GLU A 31 -1.17 -17.54 8.24
C GLU A 31 -1.39 -16.35 7.27
N LEU A 32 -0.83 -16.41 6.05
CA LEU A 32 -0.99 -15.37 5.04
C LEU A 32 -2.03 -15.74 3.96
N SER A 33 -2.79 -16.81 4.15
CA SER A 33 -3.81 -17.24 3.16
C SER A 33 -4.89 -16.17 2.93
N GLY A 34 -5.21 -15.38 3.95
CA GLY A 34 -6.15 -14.26 3.84
C GLY A 34 -5.73 -13.22 2.80
N LEU A 35 -4.42 -12.96 2.67
CA LEU A 35 -3.88 -12.07 1.63
C LEU A 35 -4.09 -12.66 0.24
N LYS A 36 -3.83 -13.96 0.06
CA LYS A 36 -4.03 -14.65 -1.23
C LYS A 36 -5.49 -14.60 -1.66
N SER A 37 -6.41 -14.90 -0.73
CA SER A 37 -7.85 -14.87 -1.00
C SER A 37 -8.29 -13.47 -1.43
N TYR A 38 -7.94 -12.46 -0.64
CA TYR A 38 -8.26 -11.07 -0.94
C TYR A 38 -7.75 -10.63 -2.32
N LEU A 39 -6.45 -10.84 -2.60
CA LEU A 39 -5.85 -10.43 -3.86
C LEU A 39 -6.48 -11.16 -5.07
N THR A 40 -6.93 -12.40 -4.88
CA THR A 40 -7.59 -13.15 -5.96
C THR A 40 -9.02 -12.65 -6.20
N GLU A 41 -9.75 -12.35 -5.13
CA GLU A 41 -11.14 -11.89 -5.15
C GLU A 41 -11.31 -10.51 -5.78
N MET A 42 -10.34 -9.61 -5.63
CA MET A 42 -10.41 -8.26 -6.22
C MET A 42 -10.45 -8.22 -7.75
N PHE A 43 -10.19 -9.35 -8.43
CA PHE A 43 -10.41 -9.45 -9.88
C PHE A 43 -11.88 -9.65 -10.27
N GLU A 44 -12.72 -10.08 -9.33
CA GLU A 44 -14.10 -10.51 -9.56
C GLU A 44 -15.10 -9.68 -8.76
N SER A 45 -14.69 -9.15 -7.61
CA SER A 45 -15.59 -8.50 -6.65
C SER A 45 -14.95 -7.26 -6.00
N CYS A 46 -14.17 -6.49 -6.78
CA CYS A 46 -13.75 -5.16 -6.35
C CYS A 46 -14.99 -4.28 -6.09
N PRO A 47 -15.13 -3.64 -4.91
CA PRO A 47 -16.26 -2.77 -4.63
C PRO A 47 -16.04 -1.39 -5.26
N ASP A 48 -16.10 -1.31 -6.59
CA ASP A 48 -15.77 -0.10 -7.35
C ASP A 48 -16.56 1.15 -6.90
N SER A 49 -17.79 0.95 -6.40
CA SER A 49 -18.64 2.03 -5.87
C SER A 49 -18.02 2.78 -4.69
N TYR A 50 -17.19 2.13 -3.87
CA TYR A 50 -16.53 2.78 -2.72
C TYR A 50 -15.48 3.79 -3.15
N PHE A 51 -14.91 3.62 -4.35
CA PHE A 51 -13.86 4.50 -4.85
C PHE A 51 -14.41 5.77 -5.49
N GLY A 52 -15.72 5.85 -5.74
CA GLY A 52 -16.37 6.98 -6.42
C GLY A 52 -16.46 8.26 -5.59
N SER A 53 -16.46 8.16 -4.25
CA SER A 53 -16.64 9.25 -3.30
C SER A 53 -15.72 9.07 -2.08
N GLY A 54 -15.70 10.07 -1.19
CA GLY A 54 -14.96 9.99 0.08
C GLY A 54 -13.48 10.37 0.00
N PRO A 55 -12.76 10.21 1.12
CA PRO A 55 -11.35 10.56 1.21
C PRO A 55 -10.49 9.49 0.52
N ARG A 56 -9.37 9.92 -0.05
CA ARG A 56 -8.33 9.03 -0.57
C ARG A 56 -7.15 9.03 0.39
N GLY A 57 -6.61 7.85 0.71
CA GLY A 57 -5.45 7.70 1.58
C GLY A 57 -4.23 8.50 1.11
N SER A 58 -4.04 8.62 -0.20
CA SER A 58 -2.97 9.44 -0.81
C SER A 58 -3.17 10.95 -0.68
N SER A 59 -4.35 11.40 -0.25
CA SER A 59 -4.70 12.80 -0.06
C SER A 59 -4.69 13.23 1.40
N LEU A 60 -4.42 12.31 2.34
CA LEU A 60 -4.36 12.61 3.77
C LEU A 60 -3.15 13.50 4.08
N LYS A 61 -3.36 14.55 4.89
CA LYS A 61 -2.35 15.56 5.23
C LYS A 61 -2.23 15.78 6.73
N PHE A 62 -2.09 14.68 7.46
CA PHE A 62 -1.75 14.70 8.88
C PHE A 62 -0.63 13.68 9.13
N SER A 63 0.20 13.92 10.14
CA SER A 63 1.28 13.01 10.50
C SER A 63 0.73 11.94 11.43
N SER A 64 1.18 10.71 11.18
CA SER A 64 1.01 9.61 12.11
C SER A 64 2.30 9.53 12.93
N ASP A 65 2.18 9.50 14.26
CA ASP A 65 3.33 9.53 15.16
C ASP A 65 4.03 8.15 15.16
N HIS A 66 4.66 7.77 14.04
CA HIS A 66 5.42 6.54 13.90
C HIS A 66 6.92 6.81 14.02
N THR A 67 7.61 5.92 14.74
CA THR A 67 9.07 5.92 14.74
C THR A 67 9.57 5.40 13.40
N MET A 68 9.97 6.32 12.53
CA MET A 68 10.55 6.05 11.22
C MET A 68 12.02 5.63 11.33
N VAL A 69 12.41 4.67 10.50
CA VAL A 69 13.79 4.20 10.34
C VAL A 69 14.16 4.34 8.86
N GLU A 70 15.25 5.04 8.56
CA GLU A 70 15.83 5.05 7.23
C GLU A 70 16.60 3.75 6.97
N LEU A 71 16.34 3.12 5.83
CA LEU A 71 16.95 1.85 5.44
C LEU A 71 18.06 2.09 4.42
N THR A 72 19.29 2.14 4.90
CA THR A 72 20.46 2.22 4.04
C THR A 72 20.65 0.89 3.30
N GLY A 73 20.69 0.96 1.96
CA GLY A 73 21.00 -0.20 1.12
C GLY A 73 19.86 -1.21 0.95
N HIS A 74 18.62 -0.86 1.29
CA HIS A 74 17.49 -1.76 1.05
C HIS A 74 17.31 -2.03 -0.44
N ARG A 75 17.02 -3.29 -0.81
CA ARG A 75 16.93 -3.70 -2.23
C ARG A 75 15.88 -2.92 -3.02
N VAL A 76 14.83 -2.44 -2.34
CA VAL A 76 13.73 -1.67 -2.95
C VAL A 76 14.25 -0.43 -3.71
N CYS A 77 15.30 0.22 -3.23
CA CYS A 77 15.92 1.37 -3.90
C CYS A 77 16.58 0.95 -5.22
N SER A 78 17.41 -0.10 -5.18
CA SER A 78 18.07 -0.63 -6.39
C SER A 78 17.08 -1.16 -7.43
N LEU A 79 15.95 -1.73 -6.97
CA LEU A 79 14.87 -2.19 -7.83
C LEU A 79 14.13 -1.01 -8.47
N ALA A 80 13.88 0.08 -7.73
CA ALA A 80 13.35 1.32 -8.29
C ALA A 80 14.28 1.90 -9.35
N GLU A 81 15.57 2.01 -9.04
CA GLU A 81 16.56 2.53 -9.99
C GLU A 81 16.57 1.72 -11.30
N ASN A 82 16.61 0.40 -11.19
CA ASN A 82 16.57 -0.49 -12.34
C ASN A 82 15.25 -0.38 -13.11
N GLY A 83 14.11 -0.29 -12.42
CA GLY A 83 12.81 -0.11 -13.04
C GLY A 83 12.72 1.19 -13.85
N LEU A 84 13.23 2.29 -13.30
CA LEU A 84 13.28 3.58 -13.99
C LEU A 84 14.12 3.52 -15.27
N LYS A 85 15.25 2.80 -15.25
CA LYS A 85 16.15 2.63 -16.41
C LYS A 85 15.57 1.68 -17.45
N VAL A 86 15.20 0.47 -17.06
CA VAL A 86 14.75 -0.60 -17.96
C VAL A 86 13.43 -0.23 -18.65
N ASN A 87 12.51 0.39 -17.91
CA ASN A 87 11.20 0.77 -18.45
C ASN A 87 11.15 2.24 -18.92
N ALA A 88 12.29 2.92 -19.09
CA ALA A 88 12.37 4.34 -19.45
C ALA A 88 11.52 4.69 -20.68
N GLU A 89 11.63 3.88 -21.74
CA GLU A 89 10.90 4.05 -23.01
C GLU A 89 9.55 3.33 -23.03
N ARG A 90 9.33 2.35 -22.12
CA ARG A 90 8.10 1.54 -22.09
C ARG A 90 6.92 2.29 -21.47
N PHE A 91 7.18 3.13 -20.45
CA PHE A 91 6.14 3.86 -19.74
C PHE A 91 6.51 5.33 -19.54
N LYS A 92 5.51 6.22 -19.54
CA LYS A 92 5.71 7.63 -19.20
C LYS A 92 5.80 7.86 -17.69
N CYS A 93 4.93 7.21 -16.92
CA CYS A 93 4.84 7.39 -15.47
C CYS A 93 5.92 6.59 -14.73
N ASN A 94 6.62 7.24 -13.79
CA ASN A 94 7.64 6.58 -12.96
C ASN A 94 7.06 5.46 -12.08
N HIS A 95 5.83 5.59 -11.57
CA HIS A 95 5.17 4.53 -10.81
C HIS A 95 5.07 3.26 -11.65
N SER A 96 4.53 3.36 -12.87
CA SER A 96 4.38 2.19 -13.75
C SER A 96 5.74 1.57 -14.14
N LYS A 97 6.80 2.38 -14.27
CA LYS A 97 8.17 1.88 -14.51
C LYS A 97 8.65 1.00 -13.36
N VAL A 98 8.52 1.50 -12.13
CA VAL A 98 9.01 0.83 -10.91
C VAL A 98 8.14 -0.37 -10.55
N GLN A 99 6.83 -0.16 -10.40
CA GLN A 99 5.89 -1.19 -9.95
C GLN A 99 5.92 -2.43 -10.86
N LEU A 100 5.83 -2.25 -12.19
CA LEU A 100 5.83 -3.41 -13.09
C LEU A 100 7.19 -4.10 -13.13
N PHE A 101 8.29 -3.33 -13.10
CA PHE A 101 9.62 -3.92 -13.03
C PHE A 101 9.78 -4.79 -11.79
N MET A 102 9.36 -4.31 -10.62
CA MET A 102 9.40 -5.06 -9.38
C MET A 102 8.51 -6.29 -9.43
N LEU A 103 7.27 -6.18 -9.92
CA LEU A 103 6.40 -7.35 -10.05
C LEU A 103 6.98 -8.42 -10.99
N GLU A 104 7.70 -8.04 -12.03
CA GLU A 104 8.32 -8.95 -13.00
C GLU A 104 9.66 -9.53 -12.51
N ASN A 105 10.49 -8.74 -11.80
CA ASN A 105 11.90 -9.06 -11.55
C ASN A 105 12.26 -9.23 -10.07
N ASP A 106 11.51 -8.62 -9.14
CA ASP A 106 11.72 -8.86 -7.72
C ASP A 106 10.97 -10.11 -7.29
N TYR A 107 11.69 -11.01 -6.63
CA TYR A 107 11.18 -12.32 -6.28
C TYR A 107 10.05 -12.24 -5.23
N GLU A 108 10.06 -11.21 -4.38
CA GLU A 108 9.16 -11.07 -3.23
C GLU A 108 7.96 -10.16 -3.51
N THR A 109 7.95 -9.39 -4.60
CA THR A 109 6.81 -8.58 -5.04
C THR A 109 5.68 -9.45 -5.59
N VAL A 110 4.54 -9.44 -4.89
CA VAL A 110 3.38 -10.29 -5.21
C VAL A 110 2.24 -9.57 -5.91
N ALA A 111 2.07 -8.27 -5.66
CA ALA A 111 0.97 -7.48 -6.24
C ALA A 111 1.32 -5.99 -6.35
N ILE A 112 0.66 -5.31 -7.29
CA ILE A 112 0.74 -3.86 -7.49
C ILE A 112 -0.64 -3.28 -7.76
N GLU A 113 -0.82 -1.99 -7.44
CA GLU A 113 -2.06 -1.24 -7.61
C GLU A 113 -3.26 -1.92 -6.93
N VAL A 114 -3.06 -2.41 -5.70
CA VAL A 114 -4.06 -3.20 -4.97
C VAL A 114 -5.16 -2.28 -4.43
N PRO A 115 -6.43 -2.41 -4.88
CA PRO A 115 -7.52 -1.62 -4.34
C PRO A 115 -7.76 -1.99 -2.87
N ILE A 116 -8.03 -1.01 -2.02
CA ILE A 116 -8.28 -1.17 -0.58
C ILE A 116 -9.24 -0.09 -0.08
N TRP A 117 -9.98 -0.40 0.99
CA TRP A 117 -10.88 0.55 1.63
C TRP A 117 -11.01 0.33 3.15
N LEU A 118 -11.50 1.37 3.85
CA LEU A 118 -11.90 1.36 5.25
C LEU A 118 -13.29 1.99 5.36
N ASN A 119 -14.24 1.26 5.94
CA ASN A 119 -15.56 1.80 6.26
C ASN A 119 -15.53 2.58 7.58
N ALA A 120 -16.47 3.52 7.73
CA ALA A 120 -16.52 4.43 8.86
C ALA A 120 -16.71 3.73 10.23
N ASP A 121 -17.38 2.58 10.23
CA ASP A 121 -17.66 1.78 11.42
C ASP A 121 -16.48 0.87 11.84
N GLU A 122 -15.42 0.77 11.03
CA GLU A 122 -14.30 -0.14 11.29
C GLU A 122 -13.24 0.43 12.25
N ILE A 123 -13.27 1.74 12.49
CA ILE A 123 -12.41 2.42 13.47
C ILE A 123 -13.20 3.45 14.28
N PRO A 124 -12.84 3.66 15.56
CA PRO A 124 -13.43 4.73 16.35
C PRO A 124 -13.06 6.10 15.79
N ARG A 125 -13.95 7.09 15.96
CA ARG A 125 -13.72 8.50 15.61
C ARG A 125 -13.40 8.73 14.13
N TYR A 126 -13.88 7.86 13.24
CA TYR A 126 -13.66 7.97 11.80
C TYR A 126 -14.11 9.33 11.24
N GLU A 127 -15.34 9.75 11.54
CA GLU A 127 -15.89 11.01 11.05
C GLU A 127 -15.12 12.22 11.57
N GLU A 128 -14.62 12.18 12.81
CA GLU A 128 -13.74 13.24 13.34
C GLU A 128 -12.40 13.31 12.58
N LEU A 129 -11.87 12.16 12.16
CA LEU A 129 -10.58 12.08 11.49
C LEU A 129 -10.65 12.48 10.01
N PHE A 130 -11.73 12.13 9.33
CA PHE A 130 -11.86 12.30 7.88
C PHE A 130 -12.93 13.31 7.45
N GLY A 131 -13.74 13.81 8.37
CA GLY A 131 -14.82 14.78 8.11
C GLY A 131 -15.98 14.21 7.29
N THR A 132 -16.13 12.89 7.24
CA THR A 132 -17.17 12.20 6.47
C THR A 132 -17.36 10.76 6.97
N THR A 133 -18.45 10.12 6.56
CA THR A 133 -18.76 8.71 6.77
C THR A 133 -18.57 7.85 5.52
N GLU A 134 -18.24 8.47 4.38
CA GLU A 134 -17.89 7.75 3.15
C GLU A 134 -16.59 6.94 3.33
N PRO A 135 -16.43 5.77 2.67
CA PRO A 135 -15.24 4.94 2.81
C PRO A 135 -13.93 5.65 2.45
N LEU A 136 -12.88 5.40 3.22
CA LEU A 136 -11.52 5.82 2.90
C LEU A 136 -10.97 4.80 1.92
N THR A 137 -10.43 5.26 0.80
CA THR A 137 -9.98 4.35 -0.26
C THR A 137 -8.54 4.59 -0.67
N GLY A 138 -7.95 3.60 -1.33
CA GLY A 138 -6.60 3.70 -1.86
C GLY A 138 -6.22 2.58 -2.82
N HIS A 139 -5.09 2.76 -3.48
CA HIS A 139 -4.43 1.71 -4.24
C HIS A 139 -3.01 1.58 -3.71
N ILE A 140 -2.64 0.39 -3.25
CA ILE A 140 -1.28 0.12 -2.77
C ILE A 140 -0.37 -0.04 -3.97
N ASP A 141 0.69 0.76 -4.06
CA ASP A 141 1.67 0.65 -5.14
C ASP A 141 2.26 -0.75 -5.23
N LEU A 142 2.75 -1.28 -4.10
CA LEU A 142 3.51 -2.52 -4.03
C LEU A 142 3.18 -3.30 -2.75
N VAL A 143 2.89 -4.59 -2.91
CA VAL A 143 2.83 -5.56 -1.82
C VAL A 143 3.96 -6.58 -2.02
N THR A 144 4.86 -6.69 -1.05
CA THR A 144 5.94 -7.69 -1.03
C THR A 144 5.82 -8.61 0.19
N ILE A 145 6.39 -9.81 0.10
CA ILE A 145 6.50 -10.75 1.23
C ILE A 145 7.97 -10.98 1.54
N GLU A 146 8.44 -10.41 2.65
CA GLU A 146 9.85 -10.43 3.05
C GLU A 146 9.94 -10.92 4.50
N ASP A 147 10.78 -11.91 4.76
CA ASP A 147 10.94 -12.54 6.08
C ASP A 147 9.60 -12.95 6.74
N GLY A 148 8.66 -13.44 5.92
CA GLY A 148 7.33 -13.85 6.37
C GLY A 148 6.41 -12.71 6.83
N LYS A 149 6.75 -11.46 6.51
CA LYS A 149 5.94 -10.27 6.79
C LYS A 149 5.37 -9.69 5.50
N ILE A 150 4.19 -9.11 5.61
CA ILE A 150 3.56 -8.34 4.52
C ILE A 150 4.16 -6.94 4.55
N TRP A 151 4.79 -6.54 3.47
CA TRP A 151 5.26 -5.17 3.31
C TRP A 151 4.34 -4.41 2.38
N VAL A 152 3.89 -3.25 2.85
CA VAL A 152 3.14 -2.28 2.06
C VAL A 152 4.10 -1.15 1.73
N TRP A 153 4.43 -1.05 0.45
CA TRP A 153 5.38 -0.08 -0.08
C TRP A 153 4.67 0.96 -0.94
N ASP A 154 5.04 2.22 -0.79
CA ASP A 154 4.58 3.33 -1.63
C ASP A 154 5.80 4.03 -2.27
N TYR A 155 5.80 4.14 -3.60
CA TYR A 155 6.91 4.74 -4.33
C TYR A 155 6.72 6.25 -4.39
N LYS A 156 7.68 7.01 -3.87
CA LYS A 156 7.61 8.47 -3.79
C LYS A 156 8.86 9.09 -4.40
N PRO A 157 8.80 9.66 -5.62
CA PRO A 157 9.95 10.37 -6.17
C PRO A 157 10.45 11.46 -5.21
N ASN A 158 11.70 11.39 -4.78
CA ASN A 158 12.26 12.22 -3.70
C ASN A 158 11.65 11.90 -2.32
N ALA A 159 11.68 10.63 -1.92
CA ALA A 159 11.09 10.13 -0.67
C ALA A 159 11.51 10.95 0.55
N HIS A 160 12.75 11.45 0.59
CA HIS A 160 13.25 12.32 1.67
C HIS A 160 12.50 13.66 1.85
N LYS A 161 11.66 14.06 0.90
CA LYS A 161 10.85 15.29 0.98
C LYS A 161 9.41 15.03 1.41
N GLU A 162 9.01 13.76 1.49
CA GLU A 162 7.65 13.37 1.84
C GLU A 162 7.35 13.64 3.31
N LYS A 163 6.16 14.18 3.56
CA LYS A 163 5.70 14.54 4.91
C LYS A 163 4.59 13.65 5.45
N TYR A 164 3.84 13.00 4.56
CA TYR A 164 2.60 12.28 4.88
C TYR A 164 2.55 10.87 4.26
N ALA A 165 3.66 10.41 3.66
CA ALA A 165 3.74 9.09 3.06
C ALA A 165 3.59 7.98 4.12
N ASP A 166 4.11 8.21 5.32
CA ASP A 166 3.90 7.38 6.50
C ASP A 166 2.40 7.19 6.81
N THR A 167 1.63 8.27 6.85
CA THR A 167 0.18 8.22 7.10
C THR A 167 -0.56 7.48 6.01
N GLN A 168 -0.25 7.75 4.74
CA GLN A 168 -0.83 7.02 3.61
C GLN A 168 -0.57 5.51 3.74
N VAL A 169 0.68 5.10 3.93
CA VAL A 169 1.07 3.68 4.01
C VAL A 169 0.53 3.01 5.27
N TYR A 170 0.39 3.76 6.38
CA TYR A 170 -0.25 3.27 7.60
C TYR A 170 -1.69 2.86 7.34
N PHE A 171 -2.50 3.78 6.79
CA PHE A 171 -3.90 3.48 6.49
C PHE A 171 -4.03 2.38 5.45
N TYR A 172 -3.12 2.31 4.49
CA TYR A 172 -3.09 1.22 3.52
C TYR A 172 -2.89 -0.15 4.18
N SER A 173 -1.99 -0.20 5.16
CA SER A 173 -1.71 -1.42 5.92
C SER A 173 -2.88 -1.79 6.83
N LEU A 174 -3.53 -0.79 7.46
CA LEU A 174 -4.74 -1.00 8.25
C LEU A 174 -5.90 -1.55 7.42
N MET A 175 -6.18 -0.93 6.28
CA MET A 175 -7.20 -1.39 5.35
C MET A 175 -6.91 -2.84 4.92
N LEU A 176 -5.69 -3.11 4.45
CA LEU A 176 -5.32 -4.45 4.02
C LEU A 176 -5.41 -5.47 5.17
N SER A 177 -5.01 -5.09 6.38
CA SER A 177 -5.18 -5.91 7.59
C SER A 177 -6.65 -6.28 7.84
N LYS A 178 -7.57 -5.30 7.79
CA LYS A 178 -9.01 -5.53 7.94
C LYS A 178 -9.57 -6.43 6.84
N ARG A 179 -9.20 -6.18 5.58
CA ARG A 179 -9.70 -6.93 4.42
C ARG A 179 -9.20 -8.38 4.38
N THR A 180 -8.00 -8.64 4.91
CA THR A 180 -7.38 -9.97 4.90
C THR A 180 -7.59 -10.74 6.21
N GLY A 181 -8.01 -10.07 7.28
CA GLY A 181 -8.05 -10.63 8.64
C GLY A 181 -6.66 -10.86 9.26
N ILE A 182 -5.58 -10.42 8.61
CA ILE A 182 -4.22 -10.61 9.09
C ILE A 182 -3.86 -9.47 10.05
N PRO A 183 -3.34 -9.75 11.26
CA PRO A 183 -3.05 -8.72 12.25
C PRO A 183 -1.86 -7.82 11.85
N LEU A 184 -1.89 -6.55 12.26
CA LEU A 184 -0.90 -5.52 11.90
C LEU A 184 0.54 -5.85 12.34
N ASP A 185 0.75 -6.71 13.33
CA ASP A 185 2.10 -7.15 13.73
C ASP A 185 2.82 -7.97 12.64
N LYS A 186 2.05 -8.53 11.70
CA LYS A 186 2.53 -9.18 10.46
C LYS A 186 2.89 -8.19 9.36
N PHE A 187 2.61 -6.89 9.53
CA PHE A 187 2.86 -5.87 8.53
C PHE A 187 4.14 -5.08 8.78
N ARG A 188 4.72 -4.58 7.70
CA ARG A 188 5.74 -3.54 7.66
C ARG A 188 5.30 -2.49 6.67
N CYS A 189 5.58 -1.25 6.99
CA CYS A 189 5.18 -0.10 6.20
C CYS A 189 6.44 0.60 5.72
N GLY A 190 6.46 1.01 4.46
CA GLY A 190 7.51 1.88 4.00
C GLY A 190 7.18 2.66 2.75
N TYR A 191 7.98 3.69 2.52
CA TYR A 191 7.97 4.46 1.29
C TYR A 191 9.40 4.69 0.83
N PHE A 192 9.61 4.81 -0.47
CA PHE A 192 10.95 4.76 -1.03
C PHE A 192 11.06 5.48 -2.37
N ASP A 193 12.30 5.83 -2.74
CA ASP A 193 12.70 6.16 -4.10
C ASP A 193 13.91 5.30 -4.53
N TRP A 194 14.62 5.71 -5.59
CA TRP A 194 15.78 4.98 -6.10
C TRP A 194 17.02 5.09 -5.18
N ASP A 195 17.03 6.00 -4.21
CA ASP A 195 18.16 6.30 -3.32
C ASP A 195 17.83 5.88 -1.87
N ARG A 196 16.65 6.23 -1.37
CA ARG A 196 16.29 6.13 0.04
C ARG A 196 15.00 5.36 0.24
N ALA A 197 14.99 4.55 1.29
CA ALA A 197 13.81 3.87 1.77
C ALA A 197 13.61 4.18 3.24
N TYR A 198 12.35 4.34 3.64
CA TYR A 198 11.95 4.59 5.00
C TYR A 198 10.97 3.52 5.44
N MET A 199 11.10 3.06 6.68
CA MET A 199 10.34 1.97 7.27
C MET A 199 9.73 2.39 8.60
N PHE A 200 8.56 1.84 8.90
CA PHE A 200 8.05 1.76 10.26
C PHE A 200 7.23 0.49 10.46
N LYS A 201 6.96 0.17 11.72
CA LYS A 201 6.02 -0.89 12.10
C LYS A 201 4.66 -0.24 12.40
N PRO A 202 3.56 -0.68 11.77
CA PRO A 202 2.25 -0.15 12.11
C PRO A 202 1.84 -0.65 13.49
N GLY A 203 1.38 0.25 14.35
CA GLY A 203 0.71 -0.09 15.61
C GLY A 203 -0.81 -0.16 15.42
N SER A 204 -1.52 -0.87 16.29
CA SER A 204 -2.99 -0.79 16.28
C SER A 204 -3.44 0.62 16.68
N ILE A 205 -4.50 1.14 16.04
CA ILE A 205 -5.16 2.40 16.47
C ILE A 205 -5.55 2.36 17.96
N GLU A 206 -5.81 1.16 18.51
CA GLU A 206 -6.09 0.99 19.94
C GLU A 206 -4.87 1.24 20.86
N THR A 207 -3.64 1.10 20.34
CA THR A 207 -2.40 1.29 21.14
C THR A 207 -1.81 2.68 21.03
N LYS A 208 -2.32 3.53 20.14
CA LYS A 208 -1.99 4.94 20.10
C LYS A 208 -3.28 5.72 20.12
N GLU A 209 -3.67 6.08 21.33
CA GLU A 209 -4.67 7.10 21.52
C GLU A 209 -4.43 8.24 20.50
N LEU A 210 -5.45 8.54 19.68
CA LEU A 210 -5.57 9.76 18.87
C LEU A 210 -5.64 11.02 19.78
N ASN A 211 -4.83 11.08 20.84
CA ASN A 211 -5.01 11.92 22.03
C ASN A 211 -4.23 13.24 22.04
N SER A 212 -3.57 13.64 20.96
CA SER A 212 -2.87 14.93 20.98
C SER A 212 -2.88 15.71 19.67
N SER A 213 -3.07 15.08 18.51
CA SER A 213 -2.86 15.75 17.22
C SER A 213 -4.10 16.40 16.60
N LEU A 214 -5.31 16.19 17.14
CA LEU A 214 -6.54 16.82 16.64
C LEU A 214 -6.87 18.16 17.32
N LYS A 215 -6.00 18.67 18.21
CA LYS A 215 -6.28 19.92 18.95
C LYS A 215 -6.01 21.22 18.18
N ASN A 216 -5.51 21.19 16.93
CA ASN A 216 -5.15 22.40 16.19
C ASN A 216 -5.51 22.35 14.68
N PHE A 217 -6.76 22.01 14.35
CA PHE A 217 -7.36 22.41 13.07
C PHE A 217 -8.67 23.16 13.34
#